data_AF-A0A8D8GCF1-F1
#
_entry.id   AF-A0A8D8GCF1-F1
#
_cell.length_a   1.000
_cell.length_b   1.000
_cell.length_c   1.000
_cell.angle_alpha   90.00
_cell.angle_beta   90.00
_cell.angle_gamma   90.00
#
_symmetry.space_group_name_H-M   'P 1'
#
loop_
_entity.id
_entity.type
_entity.pdbx_description
1 polymer ?
#
loop_
_entity_poly.entity_id
_entity_poly.type
_entity_poly.pdbx_seq_one_letter_code
_entity_poly.pdbx_strand_id
1 'polypeptide(L)'
;MQPGARNMSTNGSLPLPVDCPHPTCSGHGFCADGTCICKKGWKGPDCAAMDQDALQCLPDCSGHGSFDLDSQTCTCEPKWSGEDCSQELCDLNCGQHGRCVG
;
A
#
# COMPACT_ATOMS: atom_id res chain seq x y z
N MET A 1 17.70 -39.13 19.70
CA MET A 1 17.06 -37.81 19.95
C MET A 1 16.26 -37.47 18.70
N GLN A 2 15.02 -37.02 18.87
CA GLN A 2 13.83 -37.41 18.11
C GLN A 2 13.81 -37.20 16.58
N PRO A 3 13.01 -38.03 15.88
CA PRO A 3 12.87 -38.08 14.42
C PRO A 3 11.78 -37.11 13.92
N GLY A 4 11.89 -36.63 12.68
CA GLY A 4 10.94 -35.67 12.11
C GLY A 4 10.66 -35.91 10.64
N ALA A 5 10.02 -37.04 10.31
CA ALA A 5 9.40 -37.22 9.00
C ALA A 5 8.09 -36.42 8.95
N ARG A 6 8.03 -35.38 8.12
CA ARG A 6 6.76 -34.78 7.68
C ARG A 6 6.48 -35.26 6.26
N ASN A 7 5.64 -36.27 6.21
CA ASN A 7 5.09 -36.89 5.02
C ASN A 7 4.25 -35.86 4.23
N MET A 8 4.67 -35.53 3.01
CA MET A 8 3.85 -34.78 2.06
C MET A 8 3.57 -35.68 0.85
N SER A 9 2.62 -36.60 1.04
CA SER A 9 1.99 -37.33 -0.06
C SER A 9 0.80 -36.52 -0.57
N THR A 10 0.93 -35.89 -1.73
CA THR A 10 -0.20 -35.66 -2.65
C THR A 10 0.30 -35.72 -4.09
N ASN A 11 0.02 -36.85 -4.73
CA ASN A 11 -0.35 -37.04 -6.15
C ASN A 11 -0.01 -35.92 -7.16
N GLY A 12 0.89 -36.24 -8.09
CA GLY A 12 0.91 -35.81 -9.50
C GLY A 12 0.44 -34.39 -9.86
N SER A 13 1.39 -33.45 -9.93
CA SER A 13 1.53 -32.40 -10.96
C SER A 13 2.88 -31.74 -10.74
N LEU A 14 3.67 -31.58 -11.81
CA LEU A 14 4.92 -30.81 -11.84
C LEU A 14 4.73 -29.48 -11.08
N PRO A 15 5.68 -29.01 -10.23
CA PRO A 15 5.55 -27.67 -9.66
C PRO A 15 5.54 -26.67 -10.82
N LEU A 16 4.39 -26.04 -11.02
CA LEU A 16 4.22 -24.95 -11.98
C LEU A 16 5.16 -23.79 -11.58
N PRO A 17 5.60 -22.96 -12.54
CA PRO A 17 6.73 -22.07 -12.35
C PRO A 17 6.40 -20.99 -11.32
N VAL A 18 7.02 -21.09 -10.14
CA VAL A 18 7.22 -20.05 -9.12
C VAL A 18 6.05 -19.09 -8.88
N ASP A 19 4.92 -19.64 -8.46
CA ASP A 19 3.93 -18.83 -7.74
C ASP A 19 4.50 -18.39 -6.38
N CYS A 20 4.27 -17.13 -5.99
CA CYS A 20 4.80 -16.61 -4.72
C CYS A 20 4.33 -17.49 -3.54
N PRO A 21 5.19 -17.72 -2.52
CA PRO A 21 4.79 -18.42 -1.30
C PRO A 21 3.58 -17.78 -0.61
N HIS A 22 3.46 -16.46 -0.74
CA HIS A 22 2.32 -15.65 -0.33
C HIS A 22 1.69 -14.99 -1.56
N PRO A 23 0.68 -15.62 -2.21
CA PRO A 23 0.13 -15.12 -3.48
C PRO A 23 -0.52 -13.74 -3.36
N THR A 24 -0.93 -13.33 -2.16
CA THR A 24 -1.53 -12.01 -1.90
C THR A 24 -0.55 -10.99 -1.34
N CYS A 25 0.69 -11.38 -1.04
CA CYS A 25 1.69 -10.50 -0.40
C CYS A 25 1.10 -9.73 0.79
N SER A 26 0.37 -10.45 1.65
CA SER A 26 -0.33 -9.92 2.82
C SER A 26 -1.32 -8.78 2.55
N GLY A 27 -1.75 -8.59 1.30
CA GLY A 27 -2.62 -7.47 0.88
C GLY A 27 -1.86 -6.15 0.63
N HIS A 28 -0.56 -6.13 0.89
CA HIS A 28 0.28 -4.95 0.83
C HIS A 28 1.27 -4.96 -0.33
N GLY A 29 0.97 -5.72 -1.38
CA GLY A 29 1.83 -5.85 -2.55
C GLY A 29 1.19 -6.67 -3.64
N PHE A 30 2.01 -7.05 -4.61
CA PHE A 30 1.63 -7.99 -5.66
C PHE A 30 2.78 -8.96 -5.93
N CYS A 31 2.44 -10.17 -6.37
CA CYS A 31 3.43 -11.17 -6.73
C CYS A 31 3.96 -10.90 -8.15
N ALA A 32 5.28 -10.87 -8.30
CA ALA A 32 5.97 -10.84 -9.58
C ALA A 32 7.19 -11.77 -9.55
N ASP A 33 7.30 -12.69 -10.51
CA ASP A 33 8.43 -13.62 -10.65
C ASP A 33 8.81 -14.37 -9.34
N GLY A 34 7.80 -14.86 -8.62
CA GLY A 34 7.99 -15.60 -7.36
C GLY A 34 8.38 -14.73 -6.16
N THR A 35 8.39 -13.41 -6.30
CA THR A 35 8.73 -12.45 -5.24
C THR A 35 7.60 -11.44 -5.02
N CYS A 36 7.36 -11.08 -3.75
CA CYS A 36 6.41 -10.02 -3.42
C CYS A 36 7.03 -8.64 -3.63
N ILE A 37 6.37 -7.81 -4.45
CA ILE A 37 6.68 -6.40 -4.63
C ILE A 37 5.76 -5.59 -3.73
N CYS A 38 6.33 -4.98 -2.69
CA CYS A 38 5.56 -4.29 -1.66
C CYS A 38 5.15 -2.88 -2.08
N LYS A 39 3.96 -2.48 -1.61
CA LYS A 39 3.47 -1.11 -1.65
C LYS A 39 4.35 -0.21 -0.75
N LYS A 40 4.28 1.11 -0.95
CA LYS A 40 5.05 2.07 -0.14
C LYS A 40 4.69 1.90 1.34
N GLY A 41 5.70 2.00 2.20
CA GLY A 41 5.55 1.83 3.65
C GLY A 41 5.50 0.39 4.13
N TRP A 42 5.59 -0.61 3.22
CA TRP A 42 5.63 -2.03 3.55
C TRP A 42 6.91 -2.69 3.06
N LYS A 43 7.37 -3.70 3.80
CA LYS A 43 8.57 -4.50 3.50
C LYS A 43 8.44 -5.93 3.97
N GLY A 44 9.47 -6.70 3.64
CA GLY A 44 9.59 -8.11 3.97
C GLY A 44 9.26 -9.02 2.79
N PRO A 45 9.51 -10.33 2.94
CA PRO A 45 9.35 -11.31 1.87
C PRO A 45 7.88 -11.48 1.41
N ASP A 46 6.93 -11.08 2.25
CA ASP A 46 5.49 -11.19 2.05
C ASP A 46 4.76 -9.86 2.32
N CYS A 47 5.49 -8.74 2.44
CA CYS A 47 4.95 -7.40 2.72
C CYS A 47 4.13 -7.27 4.01
N ALA A 48 4.34 -8.15 5.00
CA ALA A 48 3.62 -8.11 6.27
C ALA A 48 4.14 -7.03 7.24
N ALA A 49 5.38 -6.54 7.05
CA ALA A 49 6.03 -5.63 7.99
C ALA A 49 6.00 -4.19 7.46
N MET A 50 5.77 -3.22 8.36
CA MET A 50 5.92 -1.81 8.01
C MET A 50 7.39 -1.43 7.86
N ASP A 51 7.69 -0.63 6.84
CA ASP A 51 9.01 -0.08 6.61
C ASP A 51 9.19 1.27 7.28
N GLN A 52 9.58 1.24 8.57
CA GLN A 52 9.76 2.44 9.40
C GLN A 52 10.66 3.49 8.77
N ASP A 53 11.68 3.09 8.00
CA ASP A 53 12.58 4.01 7.33
C ASP A 53 11.92 4.68 6.11
N ALA A 54 10.99 4.00 5.44
CA ALA A 54 10.25 4.56 4.31
C ALA A 54 9.04 5.40 4.75
N LEU A 55 8.53 5.23 5.97
CA LEU A 55 7.39 6.00 6.48
C LEU A 55 7.66 7.51 6.47
N GLN A 56 8.89 7.93 6.76
CA GLN A 56 9.30 9.34 6.73
C GLN A 56 9.36 9.94 5.32
N CYS A 57 9.34 9.09 4.28
CA CYS A 57 9.37 9.48 2.88
C CYS A 57 7.99 9.41 2.21
N LEU A 58 6.94 9.09 2.98
CA LEU A 58 5.57 9.09 2.47
C LEU A 58 5.13 10.52 2.11
N PRO A 59 4.19 10.66 1.16
CA PRO A 59 3.61 11.96 0.86
C PRO A 59 3.04 12.62 2.12
N ASP A 60 3.31 13.91 2.28
CA ASP A 60 2.75 14.72 3.37
C ASP A 60 1.33 15.21 3.08
N CYS A 61 0.77 14.81 1.93
CA CYS A 61 -0.55 15.22 1.47
C CYS A 61 -0.71 16.75 1.50
N SER A 62 0.29 17.47 0.99
CA SER A 62 0.36 18.93 0.96
C SER A 62 0.24 19.59 2.36
N GLY A 63 0.47 18.83 3.43
CA GLY A 63 0.25 19.28 4.80
C GLY A 63 -1.23 19.41 5.21
N HIS A 64 -2.14 18.88 4.38
CA HIS A 64 -3.59 19.00 4.54
C HIS A 64 -4.30 17.63 4.57
N GLY A 65 -3.58 16.62 5.01
CA GLY A 65 -4.07 15.26 5.06
C GLY A 65 -3.07 14.30 5.67
N SER A 66 -3.44 13.02 5.62
CA SER A 66 -2.57 11.92 6.03
C SER A 66 -2.56 10.85 4.94
N PHE A 67 -1.38 10.29 4.67
CA PHE A 67 -1.26 9.22 3.69
C PHE A 67 -1.69 7.88 4.30
N ASP A 68 -2.68 7.25 3.70
CA ASP A 68 -3.21 5.96 4.12
C ASP A 68 -2.47 4.83 3.38
N LEU A 69 -1.85 3.93 4.16
CA LEU A 69 -0.98 2.85 3.63
C LEU A 69 -1.75 1.71 2.99
N ASP A 70 -3.02 1.52 3.31
CA ASP A 70 -3.83 0.41 2.80
C ASP A 70 -4.39 0.75 1.42
N SER A 71 -4.98 1.94 1.30
CA SER A 71 -5.51 2.52 0.07
C SER A 71 -4.43 3.12 -0.84
N GLN A 72 -3.25 3.45 -0.29
CA GLN A 72 -2.15 4.15 -0.97
C GLN A 72 -2.56 5.54 -1.48
N THR A 73 -3.40 6.25 -0.72
CA THR A 73 -3.93 7.58 -1.09
C THR A 73 -3.90 8.56 0.08
N CYS A 74 -3.98 9.85 -0.22
CA CYS A 74 -4.13 10.87 0.79
C CYS A 74 -5.58 10.97 1.27
N THR A 75 -5.77 10.85 2.58
CA THR A 75 -7.03 11.20 3.24
C THR A 75 -6.96 12.67 3.63
N CYS A 76 -7.73 13.50 2.96
CA CYS A 76 -7.71 14.95 3.16
C CYS A 76 -8.48 15.38 4.40
N GLU A 77 -7.96 16.41 5.06
CA GLU A 77 -8.64 17.13 6.12
C GLU A 77 -9.88 17.86 5.57
N PRO A 78 -10.85 18.23 6.42
CA PRO A 78 -11.99 19.02 6.00
C PRO A 78 -11.54 20.30 5.29
N LYS A 79 -12.26 20.66 4.22
CA LYS A 79 -11.95 21.77 3.30
C LYS A 79 -10.78 21.52 2.35
N TRP A 80 -10.22 20.32 2.29
CA TRP A 80 -9.17 19.97 1.33
C TRP A 80 -9.56 18.77 0.48
N SER A 81 -9.02 18.70 -0.73
CA SER A 81 -9.35 17.72 -1.77
C SER A 81 -8.24 17.62 -2.82
N GLY A 82 -8.44 16.73 -3.78
CA GLY A 82 -7.41 16.35 -4.75
C GLY A 82 -6.61 15.13 -4.29
N GLU A 83 -5.78 14.60 -5.17
CA GLU A 83 -5.00 13.38 -4.92
C GLU A 83 -3.95 13.54 -3.81
N ASP A 84 -3.49 14.77 -3.61
CA ASP A 84 -2.47 15.18 -2.64
C ASP A 84 -2.99 16.24 -1.66
N CYS A 85 -4.31 16.44 -1.57
CA CYS A 85 -4.96 17.44 -0.70
C CYS A 85 -4.52 18.88 -0.93
N SER A 86 -3.99 19.20 -2.13
CA SER A 86 -3.57 20.57 -2.49
C SER A 86 -4.74 21.51 -2.83
N GLN A 87 -5.95 20.98 -3.00
CA GLN A 87 -7.09 21.74 -3.51
C GLN A 87 -8.07 22.09 -2.38
N GLU A 88 -8.24 23.37 -2.09
CA GLU A 88 -9.19 23.85 -1.10
C GLU A 88 -10.65 23.70 -1.61
N LEU A 89 -11.50 23.05 -0.83
CA LEU A 89 -12.93 22.94 -1.05
C LEU A 89 -13.61 24.23 -0.58
N CYS A 90 -14.05 25.05 -1.53
CA CYS A 90 -14.88 26.21 -1.26
C CYS A 90 -16.34 25.78 -1.08
N ASP A 91 -16.99 26.18 0.01
CA ASP A 91 -18.43 25.96 0.24
C ASP A 91 -19.30 26.64 -0.85
N LEU A 92 -18.77 27.69 -1.50
CA LEU A 92 -19.35 28.30 -2.69
C LEU A 92 -18.52 28.01 -3.93
N ASN A 93 -19.21 27.76 -5.05
CA ASN A 93 -18.58 27.68 -6.36
C ASN A 93 -18.02 29.06 -6.75
N CYS A 94 -16.74 29.30 -6.47
CA CYS A 94 -16.04 30.57 -6.69
C CYS A 94 -15.88 30.95 -8.18
N GLY A 95 -16.39 30.13 -9.11
CA GLY A 95 -16.22 30.33 -10.55
C GLY A 95 -14.75 30.23 -10.98
N GLN A 96 -14.45 30.60 -12.23
CA GLN A 96 -13.07 30.50 -12.77
C GLN A 96 -12.10 31.55 -12.22
N HIS A 97 -12.58 32.59 -11.53
CA HIS A 97 -11.75 33.71 -11.08
C HIS A 97 -11.77 33.94 -9.57
N GLY A 98 -12.64 33.24 -8.83
CA GLY A 98 -12.66 33.37 -7.38
C GLY A 98 -11.56 32.51 -6.77
N ARG A 99 -10.87 33.07 -5.79
CA ARG A 99 -9.91 32.36 -4.96
C ARG A 99 -10.58 32.03 -3.65
N CYS A 100 -10.49 30.78 -3.20
CA CYS A 100 -10.81 30.47 -1.83
C CYS A 100 -9.89 31.30 -0.91
N VAL A 101 -10.50 31.96 0.07
CA VAL A 101 -9.80 32.74 1.08
C VAL A 101 -10.45 32.39 2.42
N GLY A 102 -9.72 31.62 3.23
CA GLY A 102 -10.06 31.32 4.62
C GLY A 102 -9.87 32.54 5.53
#